data_AF-A0A9Q0GG00-F1
#
_entry.id   AF-A0A9Q0GG00-F1
#
_cell.length_a   1.000
_cell.length_b   1.000
_cell.length_c   1.000
_cell.angle_alpha   90.00
_cell.angle_beta   90.00
_cell.angle_gamma   90.00
#
_symmetry.space_group_name_H-M   'P 1'
#
loop_
_entity.id
_entity.type
_entity.pdbx_description
1 polymer ?
#
loop_
_entity_poly.entity_id
_entity_poly.type
_entity_poly.pdbx_seq_one_letter_code
_entity_poly.pdbx_strand_id
1 'polypeptide(L)'
;MMACSAASTTLFPSVSAAKSFPSPPSQTLALPNSFFGGRRCQPLLSRSSVPSSSSRAPHCRKSFLVRASSDLPLVGNKAPDFEAEAVFDQEFIKVKLSEYIGKKYVILFFYPLDFTFVCPTEITAFSDRYAEFEKINTEVLGVSVDSVFSHLAWVQTDRKSGGLGDLNYPLISDVTKSISKSFGVLIPDQGIALRGLFIIDKEGVIQHSTINNLAIGRSVDETLRTLQALQYVQENPDEVCPAGWKPGEKSMKPDPKLSKEYFEAI
;
A
#
# COMPACT_ATOMS: atom_id res chain seq x y z
N MET A 1 -29.32 54.04 -28.56
CA MET A 1 -30.36 54.72 -27.74
C MET A 1 -30.76 53.75 -26.63
N MET A 2 -30.99 54.26 -25.41
CA MET A 2 -31.69 53.64 -24.24
C MET A 2 -31.38 52.15 -23.91
N ALA A 3 -30.70 51.76 -22.83
CA ALA A 3 -30.63 52.18 -21.41
C ALA A 3 -31.77 51.65 -20.50
N CYS A 4 -31.37 51.35 -19.24
CA CYS A 4 -32.09 50.82 -18.05
C CYS A 4 -31.86 49.31 -17.81
N SER A 5 -31.07 48.86 -16.81
CA SER A 5 -31.01 49.15 -15.35
C SER A 5 -32.17 48.58 -14.53
N ALA A 6 -31.86 47.55 -13.72
CA ALA A 6 -32.32 47.41 -12.34
C ALA A 6 -31.44 46.41 -11.58
N ALA A 7 -30.68 46.88 -10.59
CA ALA A 7 -30.07 46.02 -9.57
C ALA A 7 -30.92 46.11 -8.29
N SER A 8 -31.12 44.99 -7.60
CA SER A 8 -31.78 44.97 -6.29
C SER A 8 -30.86 44.40 -5.23
N THR A 9 -30.72 45.15 -4.14
CA THR A 9 -29.82 44.87 -3.01
C THR A 9 -30.63 44.63 -1.76
N THR A 10 -30.47 43.46 -1.13
CA THR A 10 -30.92 43.17 0.25
C THR A 10 -29.91 42.21 0.88
N LEU A 11 -28.92 42.70 1.65
CA LEU A 11 -28.99 43.03 3.08
C LEU A 11 -29.05 41.79 4.00
N PHE A 12 -27.88 41.44 4.52
CA PHE A 12 -27.70 40.57 5.69
C PHE A 12 -28.18 41.25 6.98
N PRO A 13 -28.72 40.50 7.95
CA PRO A 13 -28.66 40.86 9.36
C PRO A 13 -27.53 40.09 10.07
N SER A 14 -26.56 40.83 10.59
CA SER A 14 -25.57 40.33 11.55
C SER A 14 -26.18 40.21 12.95
N VAL A 15 -25.93 39.12 13.67
CA VAL A 15 -26.07 39.08 15.14
C VAL A 15 -24.85 38.41 15.76
N SER A 16 -24.14 39.17 16.59
CA SER A 16 -23.03 38.68 17.42
C SER A 16 -23.52 37.85 18.60
N ALA A 17 -22.69 36.91 19.07
CA ALA A 17 -22.06 36.98 20.40
C ALA A 17 -21.72 35.58 20.91
N ALA A 18 -20.42 35.28 21.00
CA ALA A 18 -19.95 34.14 21.78
C ALA A 18 -20.27 34.35 23.27
N LYS A 19 -20.72 33.28 23.95
CA LYS A 19 -20.72 33.19 25.41
C LYS A 19 -19.88 32.00 25.84
N SER A 20 -18.65 32.30 26.23
CA SER A 20 -17.74 31.38 26.91
C SER A 20 -18.29 31.03 28.30
N PHE A 21 -18.40 29.73 28.61
CA PHE A 21 -18.56 29.24 29.99
C PHE A 21 -17.25 28.61 30.48
N PRO A 22 -16.86 28.83 31.75
CA PRO A 22 -15.57 28.41 32.28
C PRO A 22 -15.54 26.92 32.65
N SER A 23 -14.37 26.30 32.49
CA SER A 23 -14.07 24.94 32.93
C SER A 23 -13.82 24.86 34.45
N PRO A 24 -14.40 23.88 35.17
CA PRO A 24 -14.01 23.57 36.55
C PRO A 24 -12.70 22.76 36.60
N PRO A 25 -11.97 22.75 37.74
CA PRO A 25 -10.55 22.40 37.77
C PRO A 25 -10.25 20.91 37.94
N SER A 26 -9.08 20.51 37.42
CA SER A 26 -8.44 19.22 37.73
C SER A 26 -8.22 19.06 39.24
N GLN A 27 -8.60 17.90 39.79
CA GLN A 27 -8.16 17.48 41.13
C GLN A 27 -7.35 16.20 41.04
N THR A 28 -6.04 16.35 41.24
CA THR A 28 -5.10 15.25 41.47
C THR A 28 -5.19 14.87 42.95
N LEU A 29 -5.59 13.64 43.24
CA LEU A 29 -5.43 13.04 44.57
C LEU A 29 -4.30 12.02 44.55
N ALA A 30 -3.37 12.15 45.49
CA ALA A 30 -2.22 11.29 45.65
C ALA A 30 -2.01 10.94 47.13
N LEU A 31 -1.27 9.85 47.37
CA LEU A 31 -0.73 9.39 48.66
C LEU A 31 -1.74 8.69 49.61
N PRO A 32 -1.28 7.79 50.52
CA PRO A 32 0.11 7.62 50.95
C PRO A 32 0.73 6.21 50.83
N ASN A 33 2.07 6.21 50.86
CA ASN A 33 2.91 5.04 51.16
C ASN A 33 2.90 4.72 52.66
N SER A 34 3.18 3.46 52.99
CA SER A 34 4.23 2.99 53.95
C SER A 34 3.80 1.85 54.89
N PHE A 35 4.83 1.24 55.49
CA PHE A 35 4.90 0.16 56.48
C PHE A 35 5.01 -1.29 55.96
N PHE A 36 5.99 -2.11 56.39
CA PHE A 36 7.36 -1.98 56.91
C PHE A 36 7.83 -3.40 57.25
N GLY A 37 9.12 -3.73 57.07
CA GLY A 37 9.73 -4.99 57.56
C GLY A 37 9.69 -6.16 56.56
N GLY A 38 10.79 -6.80 56.16
CA GLY A 38 12.20 -6.61 56.52
C GLY A 38 12.73 -7.62 57.52
N ARG A 39 13.47 -8.63 57.02
CA ARG A 39 14.61 -9.29 57.68
C ARG A 39 15.34 -10.23 56.69
N ARG A 40 16.67 -10.12 56.66
CA ARG A 40 17.59 -11.13 56.08
C ARG A 40 17.66 -12.35 57.01
N CYS A 41 17.98 -13.52 56.47
CA CYS A 41 19.14 -14.33 56.91
C CYS A 41 19.41 -15.52 55.97
N GLN A 42 20.70 -15.84 55.83
CA GLN A 42 21.33 -17.06 55.29
C GLN A 42 22.34 -17.52 56.36
N PRO A 43 23.05 -18.66 56.20
CA PRO A 43 22.68 -19.96 55.62
C PRO A 43 22.97 -21.09 56.64
N LEU A 44 22.70 -22.37 56.30
CA LEU A 44 23.34 -23.51 56.97
C LEU A 44 23.52 -24.71 56.02
N LEU A 45 24.59 -25.47 56.27
CA LEU A 45 25.14 -26.51 55.39
C LEU A 45 24.68 -27.92 55.78
N SER A 46 24.55 -28.82 54.82
CA SER A 46 24.86 -30.24 55.01
C SER A 46 25.24 -30.96 53.69
N ARG A 47 26.20 -31.90 53.79
CA ARG A 47 26.50 -32.95 52.80
C ARG A 47 25.32 -33.94 52.75
N SER A 48 25.11 -34.86 51.79
CA SER A 48 25.91 -35.45 50.69
C SER A 48 24.91 -35.98 49.61
N SER A 49 25.25 -36.68 48.52
CA SER A 49 26.46 -37.40 48.07
C SER A 49 26.65 -37.28 46.53
N VAL A 50 27.31 -38.25 45.90
CA VAL A 50 27.35 -38.49 44.44
C VAL A 50 27.08 -39.98 44.20
N PRO A 51 26.38 -40.36 43.12
CA PRO A 51 26.97 -41.39 42.26
C PRO A 51 26.95 -41.00 40.77
N SER A 52 27.97 -41.49 40.07
CA SER A 52 28.19 -41.31 38.64
C SER A 52 27.35 -42.27 37.79
N SER A 53 26.86 -41.80 36.65
CA SER A 53 26.83 -42.62 35.42
C SER A 53 26.75 -41.72 34.18
N SER A 54 27.37 -42.17 33.10
CA SER A 54 27.51 -41.41 31.86
C SER A 54 26.33 -41.64 30.92
N SER A 55 25.76 -40.57 30.39
CA SER A 55 25.01 -40.61 29.13
C SER A 55 25.46 -39.48 28.23
N ARG A 56 26.01 -39.81 27.06
CA ARG A 56 26.32 -38.83 26.01
C ARG A 56 24.99 -38.40 25.40
N ALA A 57 24.47 -37.25 25.84
CA ALA A 57 23.39 -36.60 25.11
C ALA A 57 23.88 -36.27 23.67
N PRO A 58 23.16 -36.66 22.61
CA PRO A 58 23.53 -36.25 21.26
C PRO A 58 23.47 -34.73 21.19
N HIS A 59 24.40 -34.12 20.46
CA HIS A 59 24.29 -32.71 20.10
C HIS A 59 23.05 -32.54 19.21
N CYS A 60 21.91 -32.25 19.83
CA CYS A 60 20.80 -31.60 19.17
C CYS A 60 21.35 -30.27 18.66
N ARG A 61 21.75 -30.25 17.38
CA ARG A 61 21.97 -29.00 16.65
C ARG A 61 20.67 -28.24 16.84
N LYS A 62 20.71 -27.17 17.65
CA LYS A 62 19.62 -26.20 17.72
C LYS A 62 19.41 -25.76 16.28
N SER A 63 18.33 -26.22 15.66
CA SER A 63 17.93 -25.70 14.37
C SER A 63 17.77 -24.22 14.58
N PHE A 64 18.58 -23.43 13.88
CA PHE A 64 18.33 -22.01 13.74
C PHE A 64 17.09 -21.91 12.83
N LEU A 65 15.93 -22.17 13.43
CA LEU A 65 14.65 -21.71 12.91
C LEU A 65 14.73 -20.19 13.02
N VAL A 66 15.30 -19.59 11.97
CA VAL A 66 15.07 -18.20 11.63
C VAL A 66 13.57 -18.08 11.48
N ARG A 67 12.90 -17.61 12.52
CA ARG A 67 11.59 -16.98 12.36
C ARG A 67 11.84 -15.86 11.36
N ALA A 68 11.30 -16.00 10.15
CA ALA A 68 11.34 -14.96 9.15
C ALA A 68 10.76 -13.70 9.81
N SER A 69 11.59 -12.67 9.95
CA SER A 69 11.13 -11.42 10.53
C SER A 69 10.19 -10.72 9.56
N SER A 70 9.36 -9.82 10.08
CA SER A 70 8.50 -8.92 9.31
C SER A 70 9.28 -7.80 8.59
N ASP A 71 10.59 -8.00 8.36
CA ASP A 71 11.56 -6.95 8.00
C ASP A 71 12.22 -7.17 6.62
N LEU A 72 11.65 -8.03 5.77
CA LEU A 72 12.07 -8.10 4.37
C LEU A 72 11.40 -6.96 3.58
N PRO A 73 12.13 -6.27 2.67
CA PRO A 73 11.53 -5.29 1.79
C PRO A 73 10.51 -5.96 0.87
N LEU A 74 9.40 -5.29 0.58
CA LEU A 74 8.36 -5.83 -0.30
C LEU A 74 8.91 -6.09 -1.71
N VAL A 75 9.65 -5.13 -2.27
CA VAL A 75 10.30 -5.26 -3.58
C VAL A 75 11.38 -6.36 -3.53
N GLY A 76 11.39 -7.23 -4.53
CA GLY A 76 12.24 -8.42 -4.62
C GLY A 76 11.68 -9.65 -3.90
N ASN A 77 10.54 -9.55 -3.22
CA ASN A 77 9.89 -10.65 -2.51
C ASN A 77 8.48 -10.92 -3.05
N LYS A 78 7.92 -12.09 -2.72
CA LYS A 78 6.55 -12.44 -3.09
C LYS A 78 5.55 -11.49 -2.44
N ALA A 79 4.58 -11.03 -3.23
CA ALA A 79 3.50 -10.19 -2.77
C ALA A 79 2.68 -10.90 -1.67
N PRO A 80 2.25 -10.18 -0.62
CA PRO A 80 1.29 -10.71 0.34
C PRO A 80 -0.02 -11.09 -0.37
N ASP A 81 -0.37 -12.38 -0.37
CA ASP A 81 -1.63 -12.86 -0.95
C ASP A 81 -2.82 -12.37 -0.13
N PHE A 82 -3.93 -12.11 -0.82
CA PHE A 82 -5.20 -11.70 -0.21
C PHE A 82 -6.36 -12.27 -1.02
N GLU A 83 -7.51 -12.44 -0.36
CA GLU A 83 -8.82 -12.66 -0.97
C GLU A 83 -9.76 -11.58 -0.42
N ALA A 84 -10.43 -10.83 -1.29
CA ALA A 84 -11.33 -9.76 -0.90
C ALA A 84 -12.49 -9.59 -1.88
N GLU A 85 -13.54 -8.93 -1.43
CA GLU A 85 -14.68 -8.52 -2.27
C GLU A 85 -14.31 -7.26 -3.06
N ALA A 86 -14.79 -7.18 -4.30
CA ALA A 86 -14.54 -6.08 -5.22
C ALA A 86 -15.78 -5.74 -6.05
N VAL A 87 -15.82 -4.53 -6.59
CA VAL A 87 -16.79 -4.11 -7.60
C VAL A 87 -16.16 -4.18 -8.98
N PHE A 88 -16.81 -4.86 -9.92
CA PHE A 88 -16.47 -4.90 -11.34
C PHE A 88 -17.74 -5.07 -12.16
N ASP A 89 -17.88 -4.38 -13.30
CA ASP A 89 -19.12 -4.31 -14.10
C ASP A 89 -20.40 -4.01 -13.27
N GLN A 90 -20.25 -3.20 -12.22
CA GLN A 90 -21.28 -2.89 -11.21
C GLN A 90 -21.80 -4.09 -10.39
N GLU A 91 -21.17 -5.26 -10.49
CA GLU A 91 -21.45 -6.45 -9.68
C GLU A 91 -20.43 -6.63 -8.55
N PHE A 92 -20.81 -7.41 -7.53
CA PHE A 92 -19.90 -7.81 -6.45
C PHE A 92 -19.22 -9.13 -6.80
N ILE A 93 -17.91 -9.08 -6.99
CA ILE A 93 -17.06 -10.24 -7.27
C ILE A 93 -16.08 -10.50 -6.12
N LYS A 94 -15.43 -11.65 -6.15
CA LYS A 94 -14.25 -11.93 -5.32
C LYS A 94 -13.00 -11.84 -6.18
N VAL A 95 -11.95 -11.22 -5.63
CA VAL A 95 -10.63 -11.14 -6.25
C VAL A 95 -9.61 -11.73 -5.29
N LYS A 96 -8.75 -12.60 -5.82
CA LYS A 96 -7.65 -13.20 -5.07
C LYS A 96 -6.33 -13.00 -5.82
N LEU A 97 -5.33 -12.40 -5.17
CA LEU A 97 -4.09 -12.01 -5.85
C LEU A 97 -3.35 -13.22 -6.46
N SER A 98 -3.31 -14.35 -5.75
CA SER A 98 -2.69 -15.58 -6.25
C SER A 98 -3.34 -16.19 -7.50
N GLU A 99 -4.53 -15.75 -7.91
CA GLU A 99 -5.16 -16.23 -9.15
C GLU A 99 -4.56 -15.63 -10.42
N TYR A 100 -3.81 -14.52 -10.32
CA TYR A 100 -3.10 -13.90 -11.44
C TYR A 100 -1.71 -14.50 -11.67
N ILE A 101 -1.14 -15.16 -10.65
CA ILE A 101 0.18 -15.81 -10.72
C ILE A 101 0.16 -16.87 -11.83
N GLY A 102 1.19 -16.84 -12.67
CA GLY A 102 1.36 -17.65 -13.87
C GLY A 102 0.52 -17.21 -15.07
N LYS A 103 -0.32 -16.17 -14.95
CA LYS A 103 -1.23 -15.72 -16.01
C LYS A 103 -0.94 -14.30 -16.50
N LYS A 104 -1.00 -13.30 -15.61
CA LYS A 104 -0.86 -11.87 -15.92
C LYS A 104 0.17 -11.21 -14.99
N TYR A 105 0.73 -10.08 -15.41
CA TYR A 105 1.31 -9.11 -14.47
C TYR A 105 0.17 -8.40 -13.72
N VAL A 106 0.45 -7.80 -12.56
CA VAL A 106 -0.56 -7.05 -11.79
C VAL A 106 0.00 -5.69 -11.39
N ILE A 107 -0.73 -4.62 -11.71
CA ILE A 107 -0.58 -3.29 -11.11
C ILE A 107 -1.58 -3.21 -9.96
N LEU A 108 -1.10 -3.36 -8.73
CA LEU A 108 -1.90 -3.20 -7.53
C LEU A 108 -1.67 -1.79 -6.97
N PHE A 109 -2.71 -0.95 -6.94
CA PHE A 109 -2.59 0.42 -6.46
C PHE A 109 -3.62 0.74 -5.38
N PHE A 110 -3.14 1.35 -4.31
CA PHE A 110 -3.93 1.79 -3.18
C PHE A 110 -4.30 3.27 -3.34
N TYR A 111 -5.47 3.65 -2.84
CA TYR A 111 -5.85 5.05 -2.67
C TYR A 111 -6.51 5.28 -1.29
N PRO A 112 -6.47 6.51 -0.74
CA PRO A 112 -6.88 6.75 0.63
C PRO A 112 -8.35 6.43 0.95
N LEU A 113 -9.28 7.05 0.21
CA LEU A 113 -10.73 7.00 0.43
C LEU A 113 -11.52 7.32 -0.86
N ASP A 114 -12.70 6.74 -0.97
CA ASP A 114 -13.76 7.08 -1.93
C ASP A 114 -14.27 8.52 -1.75
N PHE A 115 -14.94 9.06 -2.77
CA PHE A 115 -15.55 10.41 -2.78
C PHE A 115 -14.59 11.55 -2.39
N THR A 116 -13.29 11.41 -2.72
CA THR A 116 -12.25 12.44 -2.51
C THR A 116 -11.76 13.05 -3.84
N PHE A 117 -10.79 13.97 -3.79
CA PHE A 117 -10.46 14.83 -4.93
C PHE A 117 -9.43 14.25 -5.92
N VAL A 118 -8.29 13.74 -5.44
CA VAL A 118 -7.21 13.23 -6.32
C VAL A 118 -7.46 11.78 -6.73
N CYS A 119 -8.04 10.97 -5.85
CA CYS A 119 -8.34 9.56 -6.10
C CYS A 119 -9.13 9.28 -7.39
N PRO A 120 -10.25 9.98 -7.71
CA PRO A 120 -10.99 9.70 -8.94
C PRO A 120 -10.13 9.97 -10.18
N THR A 121 -9.27 11.01 -10.15
CA THR A 121 -8.40 11.32 -11.29
C THR A 121 -7.40 10.20 -11.60
N GLU A 122 -6.88 9.53 -10.57
CA GLU A 122 -5.99 8.37 -10.76
C GLU A 122 -6.75 7.14 -11.26
N ILE A 123 -7.90 6.85 -10.64
CA ILE A 123 -8.75 5.69 -10.98
C ILE A 123 -9.24 5.79 -12.43
N THR A 124 -9.79 6.95 -12.84
CA THR A 124 -10.26 7.12 -14.22
C THR A 124 -9.10 7.13 -15.21
N ALA A 125 -7.92 7.68 -14.86
CA ALA A 125 -6.77 7.69 -15.77
C ALA A 125 -6.19 6.27 -16.03
N PHE A 126 -6.19 5.38 -15.03
CA PHE A 126 -5.88 3.97 -15.27
C PHE A 126 -6.97 3.27 -16.09
N SER A 127 -8.25 3.60 -15.85
CA SER A 127 -9.37 2.94 -16.55
C SER A 127 -9.42 3.32 -18.03
N ASP A 128 -9.26 4.60 -18.34
CA ASP A 128 -9.29 5.12 -19.71
C ASP A 128 -8.12 4.59 -20.56
N ARG A 129 -7.03 4.15 -19.91
CA ARG A 129 -5.84 3.53 -20.52
C ARG A 129 -5.73 2.02 -20.28
N TYR A 130 -6.77 1.38 -19.73
CA TYR A 130 -6.73 -0.04 -19.36
C TYR A 130 -6.31 -0.95 -20.52
N ALA A 131 -6.80 -0.67 -21.74
CA ALA A 131 -6.46 -1.42 -22.95
C ALA A 131 -4.95 -1.44 -23.28
N GLU A 132 -4.16 -0.44 -22.82
CA GLU A 132 -2.70 -0.46 -22.97
C GLU A 132 -2.05 -1.52 -22.07
N PHE A 133 -2.57 -1.70 -20.86
CA PHE A 133 -2.12 -2.71 -19.89
C PHE A 133 -2.60 -4.12 -20.26
N GLU A 134 -3.86 -4.26 -20.66
CA GLU A 134 -4.43 -5.53 -21.12
C GLU A 134 -3.65 -6.09 -22.32
N LYS A 135 -3.33 -5.24 -23.30
CA LYS A 135 -2.54 -5.61 -24.49
C LYS A 135 -1.16 -6.18 -24.15
N ILE A 136 -0.56 -5.76 -23.03
CA ILE A 136 0.71 -6.30 -22.50
C ILE A 136 0.48 -7.27 -21.34
N ASN A 137 -0.64 -8.01 -21.37
CA ASN A 137 -0.97 -9.10 -20.47
C ASN A 137 -0.89 -8.71 -18.96
N THR A 138 -1.42 -7.55 -18.64
CA THR A 138 -1.39 -6.98 -17.28
C THR A 138 -2.80 -6.68 -16.79
N GLU A 139 -3.05 -6.98 -15.52
CA GLU A 139 -4.26 -6.57 -14.79
C GLU A 139 -4.01 -5.30 -13.98
N VAL A 140 -5.04 -4.47 -13.82
CA VAL A 140 -5.03 -3.32 -12.90
C VAL A 140 -5.99 -3.61 -11.75
N LEU A 141 -5.57 -3.38 -10.51
CA LEU A 141 -6.38 -3.59 -9.31
C LEU A 141 -6.29 -2.34 -8.42
N GLY A 142 -7.43 -1.65 -8.23
CA GLY A 142 -7.55 -0.53 -7.30
C GLY A 142 -7.98 -1.00 -5.91
N VAL A 143 -7.43 -0.43 -4.84
CA VAL A 143 -7.76 -0.79 -3.45
C VAL A 143 -7.95 0.45 -2.58
N SER A 144 -8.98 0.48 -1.74
CA SER A 144 -9.02 1.37 -0.57
C SER A 144 -9.60 0.64 0.65
N VAL A 145 -9.70 1.35 1.77
CA VAL A 145 -10.29 0.84 3.03
C VAL A 145 -11.83 0.94 3.07
N ASP A 146 -12.45 1.42 2.00
CA ASP A 146 -13.90 1.56 1.88
C ASP A 146 -14.56 0.20 1.59
N SER A 147 -15.89 0.16 1.67
CA SER A 147 -16.67 -1.06 1.38
C SER A 147 -17.13 -1.12 -0.07
N VAL A 148 -17.42 -2.33 -0.59
CA VAL A 148 -17.97 -2.51 -1.94
C VAL A 148 -19.25 -1.70 -2.21
N PHE A 149 -20.05 -1.39 -1.19
CA PHE A 149 -21.23 -0.53 -1.32
C PHE A 149 -20.86 0.94 -1.62
N SER A 150 -19.76 1.43 -1.05
CA SER A 150 -19.21 2.76 -1.33
C SER A 150 -18.64 2.81 -2.75
N HIS A 151 -17.84 1.81 -3.13
CA HIS A 151 -17.30 1.67 -4.48
C HIS A 151 -18.42 1.66 -5.54
N LEU A 152 -19.47 0.86 -5.34
CA LEU A 152 -20.60 0.78 -6.27
C LEU A 152 -21.33 2.11 -6.40
N ALA A 153 -21.61 2.80 -5.29
CA ALA A 153 -22.21 4.12 -5.32
C ALA A 153 -21.33 5.17 -6.03
N TRP A 154 -20.01 5.04 -5.93
CA TRP A 154 -19.06 5.97 -6.56
C TRP A 154 -18.85 5.70 -8.06
N VAL A 155 -18.88 4.43 -8.48
CA VAL A 155 -18.98 3.98 -9.88
C VAL A 155 -20.27 4.48 -10.52
N GLN A 156 -21.41 4.37 -9.83
CA GLN A 156 -22.70 4.90 -10.29
C GLN A 156 -22.81 6.43 -10.28
N THR A 157 -21.80 7.14 -9.76
CA THR A 157 -21.77 8.61 -9.79
C THR A 157 -21.05 9.09 -11.05
N ASP A 158 -21.64 10.07 -11.76
CA ASP A 158 -21.03 10.70 -12.94
C ASP A 158 -19.65 11.32 -12.63
N ARG A 159 -18.68 11.13 -13.54
CA ARG A 159 -17.36 11.78 -13.47
C ARG A 159 -17.43 13.30 -13.34
N LYS A 160 -18.44 13.94 -13.95
CA LYS A 160 -18.70 15.39 -13.85
C LYS A 160 -19.07 15.84 -12.43
N SER A 161 -19.59 14.94 -11.62
CA SER A 161 -20.00 15.14 -10.23
C SER A 161 -18.93 14.68 -9.22
N GLY A 162 -17.72 14.36 -9.69
CA GLY A 162 -16.65 13.78 -8.86
C GLY A 162 -16.76 12.26 -8.64
N GLY A 163 -17.62 11.58 -9.41
CA GLY A 163 -17.71 10.13 -9.45
C GLY A 163 -16.68 9.48 -10.37
N LEU A 164 -16.84 8.17 -10.59
CA LEU A 164 -15.93 7.38 -11.42
C LEU A 164 -16.54 7.03 -12.79
N GLY A 165 -17.86 6.88 -12.88
CA GLY A 165 -18.50 6.18 -13.99
C GLY A 165 -18.05 4.71 -14.07
N ASP A 166 -18.36 4.05 -15.18
CA ASP A 166 -17.91 2.67 -15.43
C ASP A 166 -16.38 2.57 -15.47
N LEU A 167 -15.87 1.45 -14.94
CA LEU A 167 -14.45 1.14 -14.86
C LEU A 167 -14.12 -0.17 -15.57
N ASN A 168 -12.97 -0.19 -16.23
CA ASN A 168 -12.48 -1.35 -16.98
C ASN A 168 -11.72 -2.37 -16.10
N TYR A 169 -11.72 -2.22 -14.77
CA TYR A 169 -11.02 -3.12 -13.86
C TYR A 169 -11.62 -3.11 -12.42
N PRO A 170 -11.33 -4.11 -11.57
CA PRO A 170 -11.92 -4.22 -10.23
C PRO A 170 -11.46 -3.17 -9.20
N LEU A 171 -12.40 -2.66 -8.40
CA LEU A 171 -12.14 -1.93 -7.16
C LEU A 171 -12.35 -2.83 -5.94
N ILE A 172 -11.27 -3.13 -5.22
CA ILE A 172 -11.21 -4.05 -4.07
C ILE A 172 -11.39 -3.29 -2.75
N SER A 173 -12.27 -3.82 -1.90
CA SER A 173 -12.59 -3.27 -0.58
C SER A 173 -11.76 -3.92 0.53
N ASP A 174 -10.78 -3.19 1.08
CA ASP A 174 -9.97 -3.57 2.24
C ASP A 174 -10.58 -3.03 3.55
N VAL A 175 -11.86 -3.31 3.80
CA VAL A 175 -12.59 -2.85 5.01
C VAL A 175 -11.91 -3.25 6.32
N THR A 176 -11.16 -4.36 6.31
CA THR A 176 -10.38 -4.86 7.46
C THR A 176 -9.02 -4.18 7.63
N LYS A 177 -8.59 -3.39 6.63
CA LYS A 177 -7.29 -2.69 6.55
C LYS A 177 -6.09 -3.63 6.55
N SER A 178 -6.32 -4.91 6.26
CA SER A 178 -5.32 -5.98 6.36
C SER A 178 -4.42 -6.03 5.14
N ILE A 179 -4.95 -5.70 3.95
CA ILE A 179 -4.19 -5.62 2.70
C ILE A 179 -3.30 -4.38 2.72
N SER A 180 -3.86 -3.23 3.07
CA SER A 180 -3.13 -1.95 3.23
C SER A 180 -2.02 -2.07 4.27
N LYS A 181 -2.23 -2.89 5.31
CA LYS A 181 -1.22 -3.18 6.33
C LYS A 181 -0.14 -4.16 5.85
N SER A 182 -0.48 -5.21 5.12
CA SER A 182 0.50 -6.19 4.61
C SER A 182 1.40 -5.59 3.53
N PHE A 183 0.88 -4.66 2.72
CA PHE A 183 1.65 -3.85 1.77
C PHE A 183 2.31 -2.61 2.39
N GLY A 184 2.22 -2.41 3.71
CA GLY A 184 2.95 -1.34 4.42
C GLY A 184 2.52 0.10 4.08
N VAL A 185 1.34 0.28 3.49
CA VAL A 185 0.81 1.58 3.03
C VAL A 185 -0.25 2.19 3.97
N LEU A 186 -0.77 1.42 4.93
CA LEU A 186 -1.73 1.91 5.92
C LEU A 186 -1.10 2.96 6.85
N ILE A 187 -1.71 4.14 6.94
CA ILE A 187 -1.43 5.14 7.97
C ILE A 187 -2.23 4.75 9.23
N PRO A 188 -1.61 4.26 10.33
CA PRO A 188 -2.35 3.69 11.45
C PRO A 188 -3.26 4.71 12.14
N ASP A 189 -2.78 5.94 12.31
CA ASP A 189 -3.47 7.01 13.05
C ASP A 189 -4.72 7.55 12.32
N GLN A 190 -4.76 7.40 10.99
CA GLN A 190 -5.86 7.86 10.14
C GLN A 190 -6.72 6.69 9.63
N GLY A 191 -6.18 5.47 9.64
CA GLY A 191 -6.86 4.27 9.16
C GLY A 191 -7.13 4.27 7.66
N ILE A 192 -6.30 4.95 6.86
CA ILE A 192 -6.40 5.05 5.39
C ILE A 192 -5.07 4.66 4.74
N ALA A 193 -5.08 4.27 3.47
CA ALA A 193 -3.85 3.96 2.74
C ALA A 193 -3.17 5.22 2.18
N LEU A 194 -1.84 5.21 2.09
CA LEU A 194 -1.06 6.08 1.22
C LEU A 194 -1.33 5.76 -0.26
N ARG A 195 -0.87 6.63 -1.18
CA ARG A 195 -0.92 6.37 -2.63
C ARG A 195 0.22 5.42 -3.04
N GLY A 196 0.19 4.21 -2.50
CA GLY A 196 1.10 3.12 -2.85
C GLY A 196 0.67 2.44 -4.15
N LEU A 197 1.62 2.15 -5.03
CA LEU A 197 1.45 1.35 -6.24
C LEU A 197 2.55 0.31 -6.28
N PHE A 198 2.20 -0.91 -6.67
CA PHE A 198 3.10 -2.05 -6.79
C PHE A 198 2.93 -2.69 -8.16
N ILE A 199 4.04 -2.98 -8.84
CA ILE A 199 4.04 -3.81 -10.05
C ILE A 199 4.51 -5.20 -9.63
N ILE A 200 3.68 -6.20 -9.89
CA ILE A 200 3.87 -7.60 -9.52
C ILE A 200 4.02 -8.42 -10.80
N ASP A 201 5.03 -9.28 -10.86
CA ASP A 201 5.26 -10.16 -12.00
C ASP A 201 4.38 -11.42 -11.99
N LYS A 202 4.51 -12.23 -13.06
CA LYS A 202 3.77 -13.48 -13.23
C LYS A 202 4.17 -14.52 -12.17
N GLU A 203 5.34 -14.39 -11.55
CA GLU A 203 5.85 -15.27 -10.49
C GLU A 203 5.29 -14.88 -9.10
N GLY A 204 4.57 -13.76 -9.03
CA GLY A 204 3.97 -13.17 -7.84
C GLY A 204 4.96 -12.34 -7.01
N VAL A 205 6.07 -11.90 -7.59
CA VAL A 205 7.11 -11.09 -6.94
C VAL A 205 6.85 -9.60 -7.22
N ILE A 206 6.96 -8.78 -6.18
CA ILE A 206 6.87 -7.32 -6.31
C ILE A 206 8.18 -6.82 -6.91
N GLN A 207 8.12 -6.22 -8.09
CA GLN A 207 9.29 -5.74 -8.84
C GLN A 207 9.49 -4.23 -8.73
N HIS A 208 8.42 -3.48 -8.47
CA HIS A 208 8.46 -2.02 -8.32
C HIS A 208 7.50 -1.56 -7.23
N SER A 209 7.84 -0.44 -6.59
CA SER A 209 6.93 0.28 -5.70
C SER A 209 7.08 1.80 -5.88
N THR A 210 5.94 2.50 -5.90
CA THR A 210 5.86 3.96 -5.83
C THR A 210 4.89 4.32 -4.70
N ILE A 211 5.33 5.09 -3.71
CA ILE A 211 4.50 5.48 -2.55
C ILE A 211 4.47 7.00 -2.45
N ASN A 212 3.37 7.59 -2.93
CA ASN A 212 3.14 9.02 -2.83
C ASN A 212 2.40 9.39 -1.54
N ASN A 213 2.68 10.58 -1.01
CA ASN A 213 1.88 11.19 0.05
C ASN A 213 0.52 11.65 -0.52
N LEU A 214 -0.48 11.84 0.36
CA LEU A 214 -1.90 11.96 0.03
C LEU A 214 -2.25 13.03 -1.02
N ALA A 215 -1.45 14.10 -1.11
CA ALA A 215 -1.67 15.24 -2.00
C ALA A 215 -1.05 15.11 -3.41
N ILE A 216 -0.26 14.07 -3.68
CA ILE A 216 0.53 13.94 -4.92
C ILE A 216 0.02 12.75 -5.75
N GLY A 217 -0.67 13.02 -6.86
CA GLY A 217 -1.10 11.99 -7.81
C GLY A 217 0.07 11.27 -8.48
N ARG A 218 -0.14 10.02 -8.89
CA ARG A 218 0.81 9.17 -9.62
C ARG A 218 0.75 9.41 -11.13
N SER A 219 1.75 8.88 -11.85
CA SER A 219 1.81 8.89 -13.31
C SER A 219 1.48 7.51 -13.89
N VAL A 220 0.48 7.45 -14.77
CA VAL A 220 0.15 6.25 -15.55
C VAL A 220 1.25 5.95 -16.57
N ASP A 221 1.86 6.99 -17.17
CA ASP A 221 2.98 6.84 -18.12
C ASP A 221 4.21 6.19 -17.48
N GLU A 222 4.59 6.61 -16.27
CA GLU A 222 5.75 6.05 -15.58
C GLU A 222 5.48 4.62 -15.09
N THR A 223 4.22 4.32 -14.74
CA THR A 223 3.79 2.95 -14.42
C THR A 223 3.92 2.05 -15.65
N LEU A 224 3.42 2.49 -16.81
CA LEU A 224 3.51 1.76 -18.07
C LEU A 224 4.97 1.59 -18.52
N ARG A 225 5.79 2.64 -18.44
CA ARG A 225 7.22 2.59 -18.78
C ARG A 225 7.98 1.58 -17.92
N THR A 226 7.72 1.58 -16.60
CA THR A 226 8.39 0.68 -15.66
C THR A 226 7.95 -0.78 -15.86
N LEU A 227 6.67 -1.00 -16.14
CA LEU A 227 6.14 -2.32 -16.51
C LEU A 227 6.76 -2.85 -17.81
N GLN A 228 6.86 -2.00 -18.84
CA GLN A 228 7.52 -2.37 -20.10
C GLN A 228 9.00 -2.68 -19.91
N ALA A 229 9.70 -1.94 -19.05
CA ALA A 229 11.10 -2.22 -18.70
C ALA A 229 11.25 -3.57 -17.97
N LEU A 230 10.34 -3.89 -17.04
CA LEU A 230 10.28 -5.18 -16.36
C LEU A 230 10.05 -6.33 -17.36
N GLN A 231 9.07 -6.19 -18.25
CA GLN A 231 8.78 -7.18 -19.28
C GLN A 231 9.99 -7.41 -20.19
N TYR A 232 10.64 -6.32 -20.63
CA TYR A 232 11.83 -6.40 -21.47
C TYR A 232 12.98 -7.18 -20.82
N VAL A 233 13.30 -6.94 -19.54
CA VAL A 233 14.40 -7.69 -18.87
C VAL A 233 14.02 -9.13 -18.52
N GLN A 234 12.73 -9.44 -18.34
CA GLN A 234 12.27 -10.83 -18.17
C GLN A 234 12.29 -11.61 -19.50
N GLU A 235 12.02 -10.94 -20.63
CA GLU A 235 12.13 -11.51 -21.98
C GLU A 235 13.57 -11.59 -22.49
N ASN A 236 14.47 -10.74 -21.97
CA ASN A 236 15.89 -10.66 -22.32
C ASN A 236 16.77 -10.75 -21.05
N PRO A 237 16.93 -11.94 -20.43
CA PRO A 237 17.56 -12.08 -19.11
C PRO A 237 19.03 -11.64 -19.01
N ASP A 238 19.72 -11.51 -20.16
CA ASP A 238 21.11 -11.04 -20.25
C ASP A 238 21.21 -9.50 -20.39
N GLU A 239 20.09 -8.76 -20.39
CA GLU A 239 20.02 -7.32 -20.59
C GLU A 239 19.40 -6.59 -19.37
N VAL A 240 19.79 -5.34 -19.14
CA VAL A 240 19.16 -4.43 -18.17
C VAL A 240 18.79 -3.09 -18.82
N CYS A 241 17.75 -2.45 -18.29
CA CYS A 241 17.25 -1.16 -18.77
C CYS A 241 17.98 0.03 -18.10
N PRO A 242 18.61 0.94 -18.86
CA PRO A 242 19.21 2.17 -18.34
C PRO A 242 18.20 3.17 -17.73
N ALA A 243 18.71 4.23 -17.12
CA ALA A 243 17.90 5.31 -16.57
C ALA A 243 17.04 5.98 -17.65
N GLY A 244 15.73 6.10 -17.40
CA GLY A 244 14.78 6.71 -18.33
C GLY A 244 14.33 5.83 -19.51
N TRP A 245 14.85 4.59 -19.62
CA TRP A 245 14.63 3.69 -20.76
C TRP A 245 13.15 3.57 -21.17
N LYS A 246 12.92 3.54 -22.48
CA LYS A 246 11.63 3.28 -23.14
C LYS A 246 11.78 2.19 -24.23
N PRO A 247 10.69 1.51 -24.61
CA PRO A 247 10.71 0.55 -25.72
C PRO A 247 11.32 1.15 -27.01
N GLY A 248 12.32 0.45 -27.55
CA GLY A 248 13.09 0.88 -28.73
C GLY A 248 14.40 1.60 -28.41
N GLU A 249 14.64 2.00 -27.16
CA GLU A 249 15.93 2.53 -26.71
C GLU A 249 16.92 1.41 -26.36
N LYS A 250 18.22 1.70 -26.41
CA LYS A 250 19.27 0.72 -26.13
C LYS A 250 19.24 0.25 -24.67
N SER A 251 19.26 -1.06 -24.49
CA SER A 251 19.58 -1.74 -23.24
C SER A 251 21.10 -1.90 -23.05
N MET A 252 21.52 -2.51 -21.95
CA MET A 252 22.91 -2.88 -21.73
C MET A 252 23.05 -4.24 -21.04
N LYS A 253 24.09 -5.00 -21.37
CA LYS A 253 24.41 -6.25 -20.68
C LYS A 253 25.12 -5.98 -19.34
N PRO A 254 24.71 -6.60 -18.22
CA PRO A 254 25.27 -6.35 -16.89
C PRO A 254 26.62 -7.08 -16.66
N ASP A 255 27.53 -7.02 -17.64
CA ASP A 255 28.92 -7.54 -17.55
C ASP A 255 29.94 -6.39 -17.71
N PRO A 256 31.04 -6.33 -16.92
CA PRO A 256 32.04 -5.24 -16.98
C PRO A 256 32.80 -5.07 -18.30
N LYS A 257 32.74 -6.05 -19.22
CA LYS A 257 33.31 -5.96 -20.57
C LYS A 257 32.23 -5.64 -21.60
N LEU A 258 31.10 -6.36 -21.57
CA LEU A 258 30.03 -6.21 -22.56
C LEU A 258 29.29 -4.87 -22.41
N SER A 259 29.14 -4.35 -21.19
CA SER A 259 28.54 -3.02 -20.95
C SER A 259 29.26 -1.87 -21.66
N LYS A 260 30.52 -2.05 -22.08
CA LYS A 260 31.25 -1.03 -22.85
C LYS A 260 30.62 -0.75 -24.22
N GLU A 261 29.99 -1.74 -24.84
CA GLU A 261 29.27 -1.57 -26.12
C GLU A 261 28.13 -0.54 -26.00
N TYR A 262 27.53 -0.44 -24.82
CA TYR A 262 26.55 0.61 -24.49
C TYR A 262 27.24 1.96 -24.24
N PHE A 263 28.28 1.99 -23.40
CA PHE A 263 28.99 3.23 -23.03
C PHE A 263 29.79 3.87 -24.17
N GLU A 264 30.18 3.13 -25.20
CA GLU A 264 30.82 3.66 -26.41
C GLU A 264 29.82 4.34 -27.37
N ALA A 265 28.51 4.18 -27.13
CA ALA A 265 27.46 4.62 -28.04
C ALA A 265 26.51 5.70 -27.46
N ILE A 266 26.90 6.31 -26.34
CA ILE A 266 26.23 7.45 -25.66
C ILE A 266 27.18 8.63 -25.49
#